data_AF-A0A367K413-F1
#
_entry.id   AF-A0A367K413-F1
#
_cell.length_a   1.000
_cell.length_b   1.000
_cell.length_c   1.000
_cell.angle_alpha   90.00
_cell.angle_beta   90.00
_cell.angle_gamma   90.00
#
_symmetry.space_group_name_H-M   'P 1'
#
loop_
_entity.id
_entity.type
_entity.pdbx_description
1 polymer ?
#
loop_
_entity_poly.entity_id
_entity_poly.type
_entity_poly.pdbx_seq_one_letter_code
_entity_poly.pdbx_strand_id
1 'polypeptide(L)' 'QIVNVPSFIVRLDSQKHIDFALTSPYGGGRAGRVKRKRANAGSGEAAEEEDEE' A
#
# COMPACT_ATOMS: atom_id res chain seq x y z
N GLN A 1 12.24 3.62 -7.53
CA GLN A 1 12.81 2.26 -7.48
C GLN A 1 12.35 1.62 -6.18
N ILE A 2 11.86 0.38 -6.20
CA ILE A 2 11.44 -0.32 -4.99
C ILE A 2 12.60 -1.16 -4.46
N VAL A 3 12.78 -1.20 -3.14
CA VAL A 3 13.75 -2.03 -2.43
C VAL A 3 13.00 -2.97 -1.50
N ASN A 4 13.32 -4.26 -1.54
CA ASN A 4 12.66 -5.31 -0.75
C ASN A 4 13.62 -6.06 0.20
N VAL A 5 14.89 -5.65 0.27
CA VAL A 5 15.90 -6.23 1.14
C VAL A 5 16.20 -5.26 2.29
N PRO A 6 15.99 -5.66 3.55
CA PRO A 6 16.18 -4.76 4.70
C PRO A 6 17.65 -4.44 4.98
N SER A 7 18.59 -5.26 4.48
CA SER A 7 20.04 -5.02 4.58
C SER A 7 20.62 -4.17 3.45
N PHE A 8 19.78 -3.52 2.64
CA PHE A 8 20.26 -2.64 1.58
C PHE A 8 20.87 -1.36 2.18
N ILE A 9 22.15 -1.12 1.89
CA ILE A 9 22.87 0.07 2.37
C ILE A 9 22.45 1.28 1.53
N VAL A 10 21.79 2.25 2.17
CA VAL A 10 21.34 3.48 1.53
C VAL A 10 22.48 4.51 1.47
N ARG A 11 22.73 5.10 0.29
CA ARG A 11 23.67 6.22 0.13
C ARG A 11 23.06 7.51 0.68
N LEU A 12 23.88 8.40 1.22
CA LEU A 12 23.45 9.70 1.77
C LEU A 12 22.57 10.52 0.79
N ASP A 13 22.96 10.60 -0.48
CA ASP A 13 22.21 11.32 -1.52
C ASP A 13 20.80 10.73 -1.77
N SER A 14 20.62 9.45 -1.43
CA SER A 14 19.39 8.70 -1.67
C SER A 14 18.48 8.63 -0.44
N GLN A 15 18.90 9.14 0.71
CA GLN A 15 18.09 9.16 1.94
C GLN A 15 16.73 9.83 1.74
N LYS A 16 16.68 10.91 0.94
CA LYS A 16 15.45 11.63 0.61
C LYS A 16 14.43 10.85 -0.23
N HIS A 17 14.81 9.70 -0.77
CA HIS A 17 13.93 8.85 -1.59
C HIS A 17 13.36 7.67 -0.79
N ILE A 18 13.56 7.65 0.53
CA ILE A 18 12.95 6.64 1.42
C ILE A 18 11.50 7.07 1.68
N ASP A 19 10.58 6.40 1.02
CA ASP A 19 9.14 6.55 1.25
C ASP A 19 8.41 5.26 0.81
N PHE A 20 7.12 5.17 1.07
CA PHE A 20 6.28 4.12 0.53
C PHE A 20 6.32 4.12 -1.01
N ALA A 21 6.27 2.93 -1.60
CA ALA A 21 6.12 2.84 -3.05
C ALA A 21 4.76 3.44 -3.47
N LEU A 22 4.73 4.15 -4.59
CA LEU A 22 3.49 4.71 -5.18
C LEU A 22 2.40 3.66 -5.41
N THR A 23 2.79 2.40 -5.61
CA THR A 23 1.87 1.28 -5.81
C THR A 23 1.47 0.58 -4.51
N SER A 24 2.05 0.98 -3.38
CA SER A 24 1.75 0.40 -2.07
C SER A 24 0.38 0.88 -1.60
N PRO A 25 -0.46 0.01 -1.01
CA PRO A 25 -1.69 0.44 -0.36
C PRO A 25 -1.47 1.52 0.71
N TYR A 26 -0.31 1.52 1.38
CA TYR A 26 0.06 2.51 2.39
C TYR A 26 0.55 3.84 1.79
N GLY A 27 0.81 3.90 0.49
CA GLY A 27 1.22 5.12 -0.23
C GLY A 27 0.09 5.70 -1.09
N GLY A 28 -1.18 5.43 -0.76
CA GLY A 28 -2.35 5.88 -1.55
C GLY A 28 -2.65 4.99 -2.77
N GLY A 29 -1.97 3.84 -2.91
CA GLY A 29 -2.25 2.87 -3.95
C GLY A 29 -3.52 2.07 -3.69
N ARG A 30 -4.04 1.42 -4.74
CA ARG A 30 -5.25 0.58 -4.65
C ARG A 30 -5.14 -0.47 -3.53
N ALA A 31 -6.19 -0.58 -2.71
CA ALA A 31 -6.31 -1.55 -1.62
C ALA A 31 -5.82 -2.96 -2.02
N GLY A 32 -5.07 -3.64 -1.15
CA GLY A 32 -4.39 -4.90 -1.45
C GLY A 32 -5.32 -6.05 -1.87
N ARG A 33 -4.75 -7.11 -2.48
CA ARG A 33 -5.51 -8.27 -2.98
C ARG A 33 -6.45 -8.88 -1.94
N VAL A 34 -5.98 -9.01 -0.69
CA VAL A 34 -6.77 -9.60 0.40
C VAL A 34 -7.93 -8.69 0.81
N LYS A 35 -7.72 -7.37 0.98
CA LYS A 35 -8.80 -6.42 1.27
C LYS A 35 -9.86 -6.45 0.15
N ARG A 36 -9.44 -6.47 -1.12
CA ARG A 36 -10.36 -6.60 -2.27
C ARG A 36 -11.10 -7.95 -2.32
N LYS A 37 -10.41 -9.06 -2.04
CA LYS A 37 -11.07 -10.39 -2.00
C LYS A 37 -12.13 -10.46 -0.90
N ARG A 38 -11.85 -9.86 0.26
CA ARG A 38 -12.82 -9.76 1.37
C ARG A 38 -13.97 -8.84 1.03
N ALA A 39 -13.72 -7.67 0.43
CA ALA A 39 -14.77 -6.76 -0.03
C ALA A 39 -15.69 -7.43 -1.06
N ASN A 40 -15.15 -8.16 -2.05
CA ASN A 40 -15.96 -8.90 -3.03
C ASN A 40 -16.72 -10.10 -2.42
N ALA A 41 -16.23 -10.66 -1.32
CA ALA A 41 -16.95 -11.70 -0.58
C ALA A 41 -18.04 -11.10 0.32
N GLY A 42 -17.86 -9.86 0.77
CA GLY A 42 -18.78 -9.10 1.63
C GLY A 42 -19.72 -8.16 0.87
N SER A 43 -19.57 -7.97 -0.44
CA SER A 43 -20.48 -7.18 -1.29
C SER A 43 -21.84 -7.86 -1.53
N GLY A 44 -22.15 -8.90 -0.76
CA GLY A 44 -23.53 -9.29 -0.48
C GLY A 44 -24.19 -8.43 0.60
N GLU A 45 -23.44 -7.72 1.47
CA GLU A 45 -24.00 -7.08 2.67
C GLU A 45 -23.40 -5.73 3.14
N ALA A 46 -22.23 -5.25 2.68
CA ALA A 46 -21.70 -3.97 3.19
C ALA A 46 -20.87 -3.21 2.14
N ALA A 47 -21.54 -2.37 1.38
CA ALA A 47 -20.96 -1.38 0.49
C ALA A 47 -21.19 0.02 1.06
N GLU A 48 -20.75 0.29 2.28
CA GLU A 48 -20.80 1.61 2.93
C GLU A 48 -19.76 1.58 4.07
N GLU A 49 -19.10 2.70 4.33
CA GLU A 49 -18.00 2.93 5.29
C GLU A 49 -16.56 2.78 4.74
N GLU A 50 -15.77 3.85 4.93
CA GLU A 50 -14.36 4.08 4.57
C GLU A 50 -14.05 4.75 3.21
N ASP A 51 -14.93 5.65 2.74
CA ASP A 51 -14.53 6.85 1.96
C ASP A 51 -14.49 8.10 2.88
N GLU A 52 -14.03 7.93 4.13
CA GLU A 52 -13.77 9.03 5.07
C GLU A 52 -12.60 8.64 6.00
N GLU A 53 -11.37 8.84 5.52
CA GLU A 53 -10.16 9.36 6.22
C GLU A 53 -8.86 9.00 5.47
#